data_AF-A0A238WAV9-F1
#
_entry.id   AF-A0A238WAV9-F1
#
_cell.length_a   1.000
_cell.length_b   1.000
_cell.length_c   1.000
_cell.angle_alpha   90.00
_cell.angle_beta   90.00
_cell.angle_gamma   90.00
#
_symmetry.space_group_name_H-M   'P 1'
#
loop_
_entity.id
_entity.type
_entity.pdbx_description
1 polymer ?
#
loop_
_entity_poly.entity_id
_entity_poly.type
_entity_poly.pdbx_seq_one_letter_code
_entity_poly.pdbx_strand_id
1 'polypeptide(L)'
;MNSKEILYSKGKNDKCYTPAYGVTPILKYIPKNAIVWCPFDTSASEFVKQISQQNKVVFSHIETGQDFFDYEPKQWDVLISNPPFSNKRKYFERALSFNKPFALIMTNTWLNDAAPKQLFKHKELQLLLFDKRMKFLNKGIIEHKITFSSSYYCWNFLPQQLIIEELIE
;
A
#
# COMPACT_ATOMS: atom_id res chain seq x y z
N MET A 1 -10.19 -22.23 18.47
CA MET A 1 -9.14 -21.20 18.61
C MET A 1 -9.52 -20.04 17.70
N ASN A 2 -9.64 -18.83 18.26
CA ASN A 2 -10.25 -17.68 17.58
C ASN A 2 -9.21 -17.03 16.66
N SER A 3 -9.37 -17.18 15.34
CA SER A 3 -8.41 -16.74 14.31
C SER A 3 -8.11 -15.23 14.35
N LYS A 4 -8.97 -14.43 14.98
CA LYS A 4 -8.83 -12.98 15.16
C LYS A 4 -7.72 -12.57 16.13
N GLU A 5 -7.39 -13.38 17.14
CA GLU A 5 -6.32 -13.03 18.09
C GLU A 5 -4.90 -13.23 17.52
N ILE A 6 -4.75 -14.13 16.54
CA ILE A 6 -3.47 -14.43 15.89
C ILE A 6 -3.16 -13.42 14.77
N LEU A 7 -4.18 -12.77 14.20
CA LEU A 7 -4.01 -11.75 13.15
C LEU A 7 -3.28 -10.49 13.66
N TYR A 8 -3.43 -10.17 14.94
CA TYR A 8 -2.90 -8.95 15.55
C TYR A 8 -2.05 -9.28 16.77
N SER A 9 -0.98 -10.07 16.59
CA SER A 9 0.10 -10.07 17.59
C SER A 9 0.46 -8.61 17.85
N LYS A 10 0.41 -8.17 19.12
CA LYS A 10 0.76 -6.81 19.58
C LYS A 10 2.27 -6.53 19.38
N GLY A 11 2.72 -6.62 18.13
CA GLY A 11 4.03 -6.17 17.70
C GLY A 11 4.04 -4.65 17.76
N LYS A 12 5.01 -4.10 18.49
CA LYS A 12 5.13 -2.68 18.83
C LYS A 12 5.28 -1.71 17.64
N ASN A 13 5.19 -2.17 16.38
CA ASN A 13 5.67 -1.48 15.17
C ASN A 13 4.70 -1.43 13.97
N ASP A 14 3.44 -1.85 14.09
CA ASP A 14 2.59 -2.11 12.91
C ASP A 14 2.00 -0.88 12.18
N LYS A 15 2.30 0.36 12.62
CA LYS A 15 1.86 1.59 11.94
C LYS A 15 3.04 2.44 11.49
N CYS A 16 3.47 2.23 10.25
CA CYS A 16 4.44 3.07 9.57
C CYS A 16 3.70 4.05 8.67
N TYR A 17 3.70 5.34 9.01
CA TYR A 17 3.08 6.37 8.18
C TYR A 17 3.98 6.69 7.00
N THR A 18 3.38 6.72 5.80
CA THR A 18 4.05 7.12 4.57
C THR A 18 4.14 8.65 4.51
N PRO A 19 5.34 9.23 4.31
CA PRO A 19 5.49 10.67 4.15
C PRO A 19 4.96 11.14 2.79
N ALA A 20 4.69 12.45 2.66
CA ALA A 20 4.14 13.03 1.43
C ALA A 20 4.97 12.69 0.19
N TYR A 21 6.31 12.80 0.28
CA TYR A 21 7.21 12.47 -0.82
C TYR A 21 7.14 11.01 -1.27
N GLY A 22 6.69 10.09 -0.42
CA GLY A 22 6.46 8.69 -0.77
C GLY A 22 5.14 8.44 -1.51
N VAL A 23 4.19 9.38 -1.39
CA VAL A 23 2.89 9.33 -2.07
C VAL A 23 2.95 10.09 -3.40
N THR A 24 3.63 11.23 -3.47
CA THR A 24 3.68 12.08 -4.66
C THR A 24 3.99 11.35 -5.98
N PRO A 25 4.93 10.38 -6.04
CA PRO A 25 5.24 9.69 -7.28
C PRO A 25 4.07 8.87 -7.84
N ILE A 26 3.26 8.23 -6.99
CA ILE A 26 2.17 7.36 -7.46
C ILE A 26 1.01 8.18 -8.06
N LEU A 27 0.88 9.45 -7.70
CA LEU A 27 -0.20 10.35 -8.13
C LEU A 27 -0.29 10.48 -9.66
N LYS A 28 0.86 10.47 -10.35
CA LYS A 28 0.96 10.60 -11.82
C LYS A 28 0.24 9.49 -12.58
N TYR A 29 0.08 8.34 -11.95
CA TYR A 29 -0.44 7.12 -12.56
C TYR A 29 -1.91 6.88 -12.25
N ILE A 30 -2.51 7.69 -11.37
CA ILE A 30 -3.92 7.56 -11.01
C ILE A 30 -4.79 8.08 -12.17
N PRO A 31 -5.75 7.29 -12.71
CA PRO A 31 -6.65 7.77 -13.74
C PRO A 31 -7.49 8.94 -13.22
N LYS A 32 -7.64 10.01 -14.01
CA LYS A 32 -8.25 11.30 -13.60
C LYS A 32 -9.61 11.20 -12.90
N ASN A 33 -10.45 10.23 -13.27
CA ASN A 33 -11.81 10.09 -12.73
C ASN A 33 -11.97 8.87 -11.82
N ALA A 34 -10.88 8.16 -11.50
CA ALA A 34 -10.94 6.99 -10.64
C ALA A 34 -11.29 7.39 -9.19
N ILE A 35 -12.15 6.58 -8.56
CA ILE A 35 -12.39 6.58 -7.13
C ILE A 35 -11.32 5.71 -6.47
N VAL A 36 -10.46 6.34 -5.67
CA VAL A 36 -9.34 5.66 -5.01
C VAL A 36 -9.76 5.18 -3.63
N TRP A 37 -9.58 3.89 -3.36
CA TRP A 37 -9.75 3.30 -2.04
C TRP A 37 -8.41 3.24 -1.29
N CYS A 38 -8.37 3.87 -0.12
CA CYS A 38 -7.25 3.86 0.82
C CYS A 38 -7.62 3.02 2.06
N PRO A 39 -7.42 1.68 2.04
CA PRO A 39 -7.99 0.75 3.04
C PRO A 39 -7.32 0.72 4.41
N PHE A 40 -6.18 1.39 4.59
CA PHE A 40 -5.38 1.35 5.81
C PHE A 40 -5.17 2.76 6.38
N ASP A 41 -6.02 3.69 5.99
CA ASP A 41 -5.76 5.12 6.12
C ASP A 41 -6.89 5.84 6.86
N THR A 42 -6.50 6.89 7.57
CA THR A 42 -7.42 7.89 8.12
C THR A 42 -7.35 9.16 7.27
N SER A 43 -8.26 10.11 7.52
CA SER A 43 -8.23 11.43 6.88
C SER A 43 -6.92 12.21 7.10
N ALA A 44 -6.13 11.84 8.12
CA ALA A 44 -4.84 12.46 8.41
C ALA A 44 -3.68 11.89 7.58
N SER A 45 -3.87 10.75 6.89
CA SER A 45 -2.82 10.12 6.07
C SER A 45 -2.45 10.97 4.86
N GLU A 46 -1.18 10.88 4.44
CA GLU A 46 -0.74 11.55 3.21
C GLU A 46 -1.39 10.91 1.97
N PHE A 47 -1.75 9.62 1.99
CA PHE A 47 -2.55 9.03 0.91
C PHE A 47 -3.86 9.78 0.71
N VAL A 48 -4.65 9.97 1.79
CA VAL A 48 -5.93 10.66 1.68
C VAL A 48 -5.73 12.12 1.29
N LYS A 49 -4.83 12.84 1.96
CA LYS A 49 -4.57 14.26 1.69
C LYS A 49 -4.13 14.51 0.26
N GLN A 50 -3.11 13.80 -0.22
CA GLN A 50 -2.50 14.07 -1.53
C GLN A 50 -3.42 13.61 -2.68
N ILE A 51 -4.02 12.42 -2.56
CA ILE A 51 -4.90 11.89 -3.61
C ILE A 51 -6.19 12.71 -3.73
N SER A 52 -6.75 13.18 -2.60
CA SER A 52 -7.99 13.98 -2.60
C SER A 52 -7.88 15.33 -3.33
N GLN A 53 -6.65 15.79 -3.62
CA GLN A 53 -6.43 17.00 -4.40
C GLN A 53 -6.78 16.81 -5.89
N GLN A 54 -6.79 15.57 -6.40
CA GLN A 54 -7.01 15.28 -7.82
C GLN A 54 -8.05 14.17 -8.09
N ASN A 55 -8.36 13.33 -7.11
CA ASN A 55 -9.26 12.19 -7.26
C ASN A 55 -10.22 12.08 -6.07
N LYS A 56 -11.39 11.46 -6.30
CA LYS A 56 -12.29 11.09 -5.20
C LYS A 56 -11.63 9.99 -4.37
N VAL A 57 -11.60 10.17 -3.06
CA VAL A 57 -11.04 9.20 -2.11
C VAL A 57 -12.14 8.59 -1.25
N VAL A 58 -12.11 7.28 -1.08
CA VAL A 58 -12.79 6.57 -0.01
C VAL A 58 -11.72 5.95 0.87
N PHE A 59 -11.72 6.22 2.16
CA PHE A 59 -10.76 5.63 3.09
C PHE A 59 -11.47 4.77 4.14
N SER A 60 -10.75 3.80 4.66
CA SER A 60 -11.20 2.97 5.77
C SER A 60 -10.01 2.64 6.66
N HIS A 61 -10.28 2.37 7.92
CA HIS A 61 -9.25 1.99 8.87
C HIS A 61 -9.80 0.95 9.85
N ILE A 62 -8.92 0.07 10.33
CA ILE A 62 -9.32 -0.96 11.29
C ILE A 62 -9.91 -0.36 12.58
N GLU A 63 -9.38 0.79 13.02
CA GLU A 63 -9.86 1.49 14.23
C GLU A 63 -11.27 2.07 14.09
N THR A 64 -11.76 2.27 12.86
CA THR A 64 -13.15 2.71 12.61
C THR A 64 -14.10 1.52 12.42
N GLY A 65 -13.64 0.29 12.73
CA GLY A 65 -14.41 -0.94 12.54
C GLY A 65 -14.47 -1.40 11.08
N GLN A 66 -13.72 -0.77 10.19
CA GLN A 66 -13.64 -1.10 8.77
C GLN A 66 -12.33 -1.85 8.50
N ASP A 67 -12.22 -3.04 9.10
CA ASP A 67 -11.09 -3.94 8.83
C ASP A 67 -11.04 -4.23 7.34
N PHE A 68 -9.87 -4.05 6.71
CA PHE A 68 -9.66 -4.41 5.33
C PHE A 68 -10.30 -5.76 5.08
N PHE A 69 -9.93 -6.85 5.77
CA PHE A 69 -10.36 -8.21 5.45
C PHE A 69 -11.89 -8.46 5.39
N ASP A 70 -12.68 -7.67 6.11
CA ASP A 70 -14.13 -7.83 6.21
C ASP A 70 -14.91 -6.69 5.52
N TYR A 71 -14.27 -5.56 5.24
CA TYR A 71 -14.88 -4.37 4.66
C TYR A 71 -14.49 -4.19 3.18
N GLU A 72 -15.46 -3.72 2.40
CA GLU A 72 -15.25 -3.20 1.04
C GLU A 72 -16.22 -2.02 0.83
N PRO A 73 -15.76 -0.86 0.34
CA PRO A 73 -16.64 0.26 0.06
C PRO A 73 -17.53 -0.02 -1.17
N LYS A 74 -18.73 0.57 -1.19
CA LYS A 74 -19.71 0.36 -2.28
C LYS A 74 -19.20 0.75 -3.67
N GLN A 75 -18.34 1.76 -3.76
CA GLN A 75 -17.83 2.30 -5.02
C GLN A 75 -16.35 2.64 -4.88
N TRP A 76 -15.54 2.06 -5.75
CA TRP A 76 -14.11 2.30 -5.89
C TRP A 76 -13.60 1.66 -7.18
N ASP A 77 -12.54 2.23 -7.76
CA ASP A 77 -11.97 1.79 -9.04
C ASP A 77 -10.54 1.26 -8.87
N VAL A 78 -9.76 1.87 -7.97
CA VAL A 78 -8.36 1.51 -7.72
C VAL A 78 -8.06 1.53 -6.23
N LEU A 79 -7.21 0.61 -5.78
CA LEU A 79 -6.76 0.53 -4.38
C LEU A 79 -5.33 1.06 -4.28
N ILE A 80 -5.09 2.08 -3.45
CA ILE A 80 -3.74 2.66 -3.25
C ILE A 80 -3.52 2.93 -1.76
N SER A 81 -2.52 2.27 -1.14
CA SER A 81 -2.21 2.48 0.28
C SER A 81 -0.89 1.81 0.72
N ASN A 82 -0.55 1.91 2.01
CA ASN A 82 0.53 1.19 2.68
C ASN A 82 -0.05 0.17 3.67
N PRO A 83 -0.08 -1.13 3.32
CA PRO A 83 -0.59 -2.17 4.21
C PRO A 83 0.32 -2.33 5.44
N PRO A 84 -0.21 -2.80 6.57
CA PRO A 84 0.60 -3.29 7.68
C PRO A 84 1.62 -4.34 7.20
N PHE A 85 2.83 -4.31 7.75
CA PHE A 85 3.91 -5.22 7.34
C PHE A 85 3.73 -6.66 7.85
N SER A 86 2.91 -6.86 8.88
CA SER A 86 2.49 -8.17 9.36
C SER A 86 1.53 -8.82 8.35
N ASN A 87 1.52 -10.16 8.22
CA ASN A 87 0.60 -10.90 7.35
C ASN A 87 0.54 -10.45 5.86
N LYS A 88 1.61 -9.84 5.34
CA LYS A 88 1.74 -9.29 3.97
C LYS A 88 1.08 -10.11 2.85
N ARG A 89 1.23 -11.44 2.85
CA ARG A 89 0.61 -12.33 1.87
C ARG A 89 -0.92 -12.13 1.75
N LYS A 90 -1.63 -12.08 2.88
CA LYS A 90 -3.10 -12.01 2.90
C LYS A 90 -3.61 -10.70 2.33
N TYR A 91 -2.90 -9.59 2.56
CA TYR A 91 -3.26 -8.29 2.00
C TYR A 91 -3.22 -8.32 0.46
N PHE A 92 -2.17 -8.89 -0.12
CA PHE A 92 -2.06 -9.03 -1.58
C PHE A 92 -3.02 -10.07 -2.17
N GLU A 93 -3.25 -11.21 -1.50
CA GLU A 93 -4.28 -12.18 -1.91
C GLU A 93 -5.64 -11.52 -2.03
N ARG A 94 -5.99 -10.71 -1.02
CA ARG A 94 -7.27 -10.00 -1.01
C ARG A 94 -7.32 -8.87 -2.04
N ALA A 95 -6.26 -8.08 -2.18
CA ALA A 95 -6.18 -7.06 -3.23
C ALA A 95 -6.36 -7.65 -4.64
N LEU A 96 -5.70 -8.78 -4.93
CA LEU A 96 -5.84 -9.51 -6.19
C LEU A 96 -7.25 -10.09 -6.39
N SER A 97 -7.92 -10.50 -5.31
CA SER A 97 -9.25 -11.10 -5.37
C SER A 97 -10.33 -10.14 -5.89
N PHE A 98 -10.16 -8.83 -5.72
CA PHE A 98 -11.08 -7.82 -6.25
C PHE A 98 -11.05 -7.69 -7.77
N ASN A 99 -10.03 -8.26 -8.43
CA ASN A 99 -9.84 -8.16 -9.88
C ASN A 99 -9.87 -6.71 -10.40
N LYS A 100 -9.37 -5.77 -9.57
CA LYS A 100 -9.25 -4.33 -9.82
C LYS A 100 -7.81 -3.89 -9.65
N PRO A 101 -7.40 -2.78 -10.30
CA PRO A 101 -6.05 -2.27 -10.19
C PRO A 101 -5.69 -1.88 -8.75
N PHE A 102 -4.44 -2.11 -8.38
CA PHE A 102 -3.92 -1.64 -7.10
C PHE A 102 -2.47 -1.21 -7.17
N ALA A 103 -2.07 -0.40 -6.18
CA ALA A 103 -0.69 -0.05 -5.86
C ALA A 103 -0.50 -0.08 -4.34
N LEU A 104 0.26 -1.06 -3.85
CA LEU A 104 0.50 -1.24 -2.41
C LEU A 104 1.99 -1.12 -2.09
N ILE A 105 2.34 -0.31 -1.10
CA ILE A 105 3.73 -0.24 -0.63
C ILE A 105 4.15 -1.59 -0.02
N MET A 106 5.34 -2.07 -0.38
CA MET A 106 5.95 -3.23 0.26
C MET A 106 7.48 -3.14 0.18
N THR A 107 8.16 -3.81 1.11
CA THR A 107 9.63 -3.91 1.07
C THR A 107 10.10 -4.74 -0.12
N ASN A 108 11.19 -4.34 -0.76
CA ASN A 108 11.79 -5.07 -1.89
C ASN A 108 12.39 -6.41 -1.44
N THR A 109 12.67 -6.57 -0.15
CA THR A 109 13.10 -7.87 0.40
C THR A 109 12.04 -8.95 0.26
N TRP A 110 10.76 -8.59 0.10
CA TRP A 110 9.70 -9.56 -0.07
C TRP A 110 9.87 -10.41 -1.34
N LEU A 111 10.49 -9.87 -2.39
CA LEU A 111 10.79 -10.60 -3.63
C LEU A 111 11.66 -11.86 -3.41
N ASN A 112 12.38 -11.94 -2.29
CA ASN A 112 13.15 -13.11 -1.92
C ASN A 112 12.26 -14.28 -1.44
N ASP A 113 11.07 -13.98 -0.91
CA ASP A 113 10.12 -14.96 -0.38
C ASP A 113 9.43 -15.75 -1.51
N ALA A 114 8.85 -16.91 -1.19
CA ALA A 114 8.04 -17.68 -2.12
C ALA A 114 6.68 -17.03 -2.42
N ALA A 115 6.13 -16.26 -1.48
CA ALA A 115 4.78 -15.70 -1.57
C ALA A 115 4.55 -14.80 -2.81
N PRO A 116 5.37 -13.77 -3.12
CA PRO A 116 5.11 -12.94 -4.29
C PRO A 116 5.28 -13.75 -5.58
N LYS A 117 6.22 -14.69 -5.63
CA LYS A 117 6.41 -15.59 -6.77
C LYS A 117 5.16 -16.42 -7.05
N GLN A 118 4.46 -16.87 -6.01
CA GLN A 118 3.22 -17.63 -6.14
C GLN A 118 2.03 -16.73 -6.53
N LEU A 119 1.88 -15.58 -5.86
CA LEU A 119 0.78 -14.65 -6.10
C LEU A 119 0.81 -14.05 -7.51
N PHE A 120 2.00 -13.71 -7.98
CA PHE A 120 2.22 -13.05 -9.26
C PHE A 120 2.73 -13.99 -10.35
N LYS A 121 2.69 -15.32 -10.16
CA LYS A 121 3.11 -16.28 -11.20
C LYS A 121 2.32 -16.13 -12.51
N HIS A 122 1.02 -15.84 -12.37
CA HIS A 122 0.06 -15.72 -13.48
C HIS A 122 -0.64 -14.36 -13.48
N LYS A 123 -0.06 -13.38 -12.78
CA LYS A 123 -0.54 -12.00 -12.69
C LYS A 123 0.67 -11.10 -12.92
N GLU A 124 0.56 -10.14 -13.81
CA GLU A 124 1.68 -9.24 -14.12
C GLU A 124 2.03 -8.37 -12.90
N LEU A 125 3.09 -8.72 -12.17
CA LEU A 125 3.63 -7.85 -11.13
C LEU A 125 4.22 -6.60 -11.79
N GLN A 126 3.77 -5.45 -11.33
CA GLN A 126 4.29 -4.15 -11.73
C GLN A 126 4.96 -3.49 -10.52
N LEU A 127 6.11 -2.84 -10.70
CA LEU A 127 6.88 -2.22 -9.62
C LEU A 127 7.15 -0.74 -9.91
N LEU A 128 6.76 0.14 -8.97
CA LEU A 128 7.25 1.51 -8.92
C LEU A 128 8.38 1.60 -7.90
N LEU A 129 9.61 1.54 -8.41
CA LEU A 129 10.84 1.65 -7.64
C LEU A 129 11.21 3.12 -7.40
N PHE A 130 12.08 3.34 -6.42
CA PHE A 130 12.58 4.65 -6.06
C PHE A 130 14.10 4.70 -6.11
N ASP A 131 14.66 5.85 -6.49
CA ASP A 131 16.09 6.15 -6.49
C ASP A 131 16.71 6.12 -5.09
N LYS A 132 15.90 6.43 -4.06
CA LYS A 132 16.29 6.47 -2.65
C LYS A 132 15.39 5.56 -1.80
N ARG A 133 15.86 5.24 -0.60
CA ARG A 133 15.05 4.51 0.39
C ARG A 133 14.03 5.46 1.01
N MET A 134 12.76 5.13 0.88
CA MET A 134 11.68 5.82 1.59
C MET A 134 11.85 5.66 3.10
N LYS A 135 11.75 6.78 3.83
CA LYS A 135 11.81 6.84 5.29
C LYS A 135 10.41 6.94 5.88
N PHE A 136 9.99 5.91 6.59
CA PHE A 136 8.70 5.88 7.25
C PHE A 136 8.74 6.56 8.62
N LEU A 137 7.58 7.07 9.03
CA LEU A 137 7.38 7.66 10.34
C LEU A 137 6.75 6.62 11.27
N ASN A 138 7.42 6.30 12.38
CA ASN A 138 6.88 5.44 13.43
C ASN A 138 6.66 6.31 14.68
N LYS A 139 5.40 6.52 15.08
CA LYS A 139 5.00 7.38 16.21
C LYS A 139 5.62 8.80 16.16
N GLY A 140 5.74 9.37 14.95
CA GLY A 140 6.29 10.70 14.74
C GLY A 140 7.82 10.77 14.70
N ILE A 141 8.52 9.64 14.87
CA ILE A 141 9.98 9.56 14.75
C ILE A 141 10.32 8.96 13.38
N ILE A 142 11.24 9.61 12.67
CA ILE A 142 11.77 9.09 11.40
C ILE A 142 12.66 7.89 11.71
N GLU A 143 12.37 6.75 11.09
CA GLU A 143 13.22 5.57 11.23
C GLU A 143 14.48 5.73 10.35
N HIS A 144 15.61 6.04 10.97
CA HIS A 144 16.87 6.27 10.26
C HIS A 144 17.63 4.98 9.88
N LYS A 145 17.23 3.82 10.43
CA LYS A 145 17.88 2.51 10.20
C LYS A 145 17.15 1.68 9.15
N ILE A 146 16.88 2.27 7.99
CA ILE A 146 16.22 1.54 6.90
C ILE A 146 17.28 0.85 6.06
N THR A 147 17.42 -0.45 6.28
CA THR A 147 18.38 -1.31 5.56
C THR A 147 17.89 -1.70 4.18
N PHE A 148 16.58 -1.57 3.89
CA PHE A 148 15.97 -2.09 2.68
C PHE A 148 15.07 -1.06 1.98
N SER A 149 15.12 -1.04 0.65
CA SER A 149 14.22 -0.22 -0.16
C SER A 149 12.79 -0.75 -0.11
N SER A 150 11.83 0.15 -0.31
CA SER A 150 10.42 -0.17 -0.51
C SER A 150 9.96 0.38 -1.84
N SER A 151 8.88 -0.17 -2.39
CA SER A 151 8.35 0.19 -3.70
C SER A 151 6.85 -0.03 -3.70
N TYR A 152 6.13 0.57 -4.66
CA TYR A 152 4.75 0.15 -4.89
C TYR A 152 4.75 -1.14 -5.69
N TYR A 153 4.09 -2.16 -5.14
CA TYR A 153 3.75 -3.39 -5.82
C TYR A 153 2.36 -3.23 -6.39
N CYS A 154 2.28 -3.33 -7.70
CA CYS A 154 1.12 -2.98 -8.48
C CYS A 154 0.63 -4.17 -9.30
N TRP A 155 -0.65 -4.13 -9.67
CA TRP A 155 -1.22 -5.01 -10.68
C TRP A 155 -2.25 -4.23 -11.48
N ASN A 156 -2.17 -4.30 -12.81
CA ASN A 156 -3.05 -3.62 -13.76
C ASN A 156 -3.15 -2.09 -13.56
N PHE A 157 -2.10 -1.46 -13.03
CA PHE A 157 -2.11 -0.05 -12.62
C PHE A 157 -1.05 0.79 -13.35
N LEU A 158 0.20 0.32 -13.39
CA LEU A 158 1.29 1.02 -14.06
C LEU A 158 1.26 0.74 -15.57
N PRO A 159 1.75 1.68 -16.40
CA PRO A 159 1.84 1.48 -17.85
C PRO A 159 2.96 0.51 -18.26
N GLN A 160 3.87 0.17 -17.34
CA GLN A 160 4.99 -0.75 -17.55
C GLN A 160 5.22 -1.61 -16.30
N GLN A 161 5.86 -2.77 -16.49
CA GLN A 161 6.18 -3.70 -15.40
C GLN A 161 7.17 -3.14 -14.38
N LEU A 162 8.06 -2.23 -14.78
CA LEU A 162 9.05 -1.65 -13.89
C LEU A 162 9.27 -0.19 -14.28
N ILE A 163 9.06 0.69 -13.31
CA ILE A 163 9.30 2.13 -13.45
C ILE A 163 10.13 2.57 -12.24
N ILE A 164 11.06 3.49 -12.45
CA ILE A 164 11.87 4.11 -11.40
C ILE A 164 11.49 5.58 -11.33
N GLU A 165 11.16 6.07 -10.14
CA GLU A 165 10.88 7.48 -9.85
C GLU A 165 11.89 8.05 -8.86
N GLU A 166 12.11 9.35 -8.93
CA GLU A 166 12.94 10.08 -7.96
C GLU A 166 12.12 10.54 -6.76
N LEU A 167 12.65 10.32 -5.55
CA LEU A 167 12.09 10.88 -4.33
C LEU A 167 12.66 12.29 -4.09
N ILE A 168 11.76 13.26 -4.13
CA ILE A 168 12.01 14.67 -3.83
C ILE A 168 11.54 14.91 -2.38
N GLU A 169 12.49 14.93 -1.44
CA GLU A 169 12.25 15.18 0.00
C GLU A 169 12.05 16.67 0.29
#